data_AF-A0A5M9MFJ5-F1
#
_entry.id   AF-A0A5M9MFJ5-F1
#
_cell.length_a   1.000
_cell.length_b   1.000
_cell.length_c   1.000
_cell.angle_alpha   90.00
_cell.angle_beta   90.00
_cell.angle_gamma   90.00
#
_symmetry.space_group_name_H-M   'P 1'
#
loop_
_entity.id
_entity.type
_entity.pdbx_description
1 polymer ?
#
loop_
_entity_poly.entity_id
_entity_poly.type
_entity_poly.pdbx_seq_one_letter_code
_entity_poly.pdbx_strand_id
1 'polypeptide(L)'
;MIGAVSLGVLALLSVPFFRRWSYEIFLRAHQILAVLFVYGTWRHLPKTSGPPKLYLWIALGIFALTSCLQLVILLYRNGLFAGRGVPRALVSFSMRESKKEGTAATATQIRVLLPRSVKMEAGQYINLWMPSVSLWSWTQTYPFTVTSWSRGRQDTMELLVQPRHGFSVNLLRYAAAAAEGSVSLLVLFTGPHGMSEDVSHYESVLMVASGFGITAAIPYLKKIIYGYNTCTSQVRRLHLVWQVKSIGEIIAAQGLLNNLLKDDIMDEGYILNISIYVGNGLEQNKLPFGQHKRVSLYQGTPDCGSIISLEASGDQIERLPNIRDEQGRTLVMGKVLDFLRCPCVELTMLAKSLRRMNFETTYGRRYEDTSIGV
;
A
#
# COMPACT_ATOMS: atom_id res chain seq x y z
N MET A 1 29.26 26.58 -23.05
CA MET A 1 29.55 26.82 -21.62
C MET A 1 28.34 26.51 -20.75
N ILE A 2 27.18 27.16 -20.94
CA ILE A 2 25.97 26.93 -20.11
C ILE A 2 25.58 25.44 -20.02
N GLY A 3 25.49 24.73 -21.16
CA GLY A 3 25.12 23.30 -21.16
C GLY A 3 26.11 22.41 -20.39
N ALA A 4 27.42 22.63 -20.54
CA ALA A 4 28.44 21.85 -19.84
C ALA A 4 28.41 22.10 -18.32
N VAL A 5 28.19 23.35 -17.90
CA VAL A 5 28.04 23.71 -16.49
C VAL A 5 26.77 23.07 -15.91
N SER A 6 25.63 23.15 -16.61
CA SER A 6 24.39 22.50 -16.18
C SER A 6 24.56 20.99 -16.03
N LEU A 7 25.26 20.34 -16.96
CA LEU A 7 25.54 18.90 -16.89
C LEU A 7 26.43 18.54 -15.68
N GLY A 8 27.46 19.34 -15.41
CA GLY A 8 28.32 19.16 -14.24
C GLY A 8 27.55 19.30 -12.91
N VAL A 9 26.69 20.31 -12.79
CA VAL A 9 25.84 20.50 -11.60
C VAL A 9 24.80 19.39 -11.47
N LEU A 10 24.21 18.91 -12.57
CA LEU A 10 23.31 17.76 -12.56
C LEU A 10 24.00 16.51 -12.01
N ALA A 11 25.22 16.23 -12.45
CA ALA A 11 25.99 15.09 -11.99
C ALA A 11 26.31 15.18 -10.48
N LEU A 12 26.69 16.38 -10.00
CA LEU A 12 26.95 16.62 -8.58
C LEU A 12 25.70 16.46 -7.71
N LEU A 13 24.56 17.03 -8.12
CA LEU A 13 23.31 16.93 -7.37
C LEU A 13 22.72 15.51 -7.37
N SER A 14 23.03 14.69 -8.38
CA SER A 14 22.61 13.28 -8.43
C SER A 14 23.34 12.38 -7.41
N VAL A 15 24.38 12.87 -6.73
CA VAL A 15 25.04 12.13 -5.65
C VAL A 15 24.04 11.86 -4.51
N PRO A 16 23.97 10.62 -3.97
CA PRO A 16 22.95 10.24 -2.98
C PRO A 16 22.91 11.13 -1.74
N PHE A 17 24.01 11.80 -1.40
CA PHE A 17 24.11 12.74 -0.29
C PHE A 17 23.08 13.87 -0.38
N PHE A 18 23.02 14.57 -1.53
CA PHE A 18 22.08 15.68 -1.72
C PHE A 18 20.62 15.20 -1.80
N ARG A 19 20.38 14.07 -2.46
CA ARG A 19 19.04 13.47 -2.57
C ARG A 19 18.47 13.06 -1.21
N ARG A 20 19.31 12.60 -0.28
CA ARG A 20 18.89 12.23 1.09
C ARG A 20 18.60 13.44 1.97
N TRP A 21 19.29 14.56 1.74
CA TRP A 21 19.09 15.78 2.51
C TRP A 21 17.76 16.46 2.19
N SER A 22 17.44 16.63 0.91
CA SER A 22 16.10 17.08 0.49
C SER A 22 15.78 16.57 -0.92
N TYR A 23 14.85 15.61 -0.98
CA TYR A 23 14.39 15.06 -2.26
C TYR A 23 13.64 16.12 -3.09
N GLU A 24 12.89 17.00 -2.44
CA GLU A 24 12.07 18.01 -3.13
C GLU A 24 12.94 19.07 -3.81
N ILE A 25 13.94 19.60 -3.10
CA ILE A 25 14.88 20.59 -3.65
C ILE A 25 15.67 19.96 -4.78
N PHE A 26 16.16 18.73 -4.57
CA PHE A 26 16.88 17.96 -5.60
C PHE A 26 16.04 17.82 -6.87
N LEU A 27 14.78 17.38 -6.77
CA LEU A 27 13.92 17.15 -7.93
C LEU A 27 13.67 18.45 -8.72
N ARG A 28 13.43 19.57 -8.03
CA ARG A 28 13.20 20.88 -8.68
C ARG A 28 14.45 21.43 -9.35
N ALA A 29 15.59 21.37 -8.66
CA ALA A 29 16.87 21.79 -9.21
C ALA A 29 17.22 20.95 -10.45
N HIS A 30 16.99 19.64 -10.39
CA HIS A 30 17.21 18.73 -11.51
C HIS A 30 16.35 19.09 -12.73
N GLN A 31 15.06 19.37 -12.53
CA GLN A 31 14.15 19.79 -13.61
C GLN A 31 14.63 21.10 -14.29
N ILE A 32 14.98 22.12 -13.50
CA ILE A 32 15.47 23.40 -14.02
C ILE A 32 16.77 23.22 -14.81
N LEU A 33 17.73 22.47 -14.23
CA LEU A 33 19.02 22.22 -14.87
C LEU A 33 18.90 21.38 -16.15
N ALA A 34 17.97 20.43 -16.21
CA ALA A 34 17.68 19.67 -17.41
C ALA A 34 17.17 20.56 -18.55
N VAL A 35 16.27 21.51 -18.26
CA VAL A 35 15.80 22.50 -19.24
C VAL A 35 16.95 23.39 -19.72
N LEU A 36 17.80 23.87 -18.80
CA LEU A 36 18.98 24.66 -19.15
C LEU A 36 19.99 23.87 -19.99
N PHE A 37 20.15 22.58 -19.72
CA PHE A 37 21.01 21.69 -20.49
C PHE A 37 20.50 21.52 -21.94
N VAL A 38 19.21 21.25 -22.12
CA VAL A 38 18.59 21.13 -23.45
C VAL A 38 18.72 22.45 -24.22
N TYR A 39 18.42 23.58 -23.58
CA TYR A 39 18.57 24.91 -24.18
C TYR A 39 20.04 25.22 -24.54
N GLY A 40 20.97 24.95 -23.63
CA GLY A 40 22.40 25.18 -23.85
C GLY A 40 22.94 24.33 -24.99
N THR A 41 22.49 23.08 -25.10
CA THR A 41 22.80 22.18 -26.21
C THR A 41 22.27 22.75 -27.52
N TRP A 42 20.98 23.11 -27.57
CA TRP A 42 20.36 23.72 -28.76
C TRP A 42 21.12 24.96 -29.28
N ARG A 43 21.55 25.84 -28.36
CA ARG A 43 22.34 27.05 -28.68
C ARG A 43 23.77 26.76 -29.11
N HIS A 44 24.37 25.68 -28.63
CA HIS A 44 25.74 25.29 -28.97
C HIS A 44 25.82 24.65 -30.37
N LEU A 45 24.76 23.99 -30.84
CA LEU A 45 24.75 23.34 -32.14
C LEU A 45 24.78 24.39 -33.28
N PRO A 46 25.82 24.39 -34.15
CA PRO A 46 25.95 25.37 -35.22
C PRO A 46 24.78 25.28 -36.23
N LYS A 47 24.43 26.42 -36.84
CA LYS A 47 23.33 26.52 -37.83
C LYS A 47 23.54 25.60 -39.05
N THR A 48 24.79 25.32 -39.38
CA THR A 48 25.24 24.55 -40.55
C THR A 48 25.31 23.03 -40.36
N SER A 49 25.23 22.50 -39.13
CA SER A 49 25.25 21.06 -38.87
C SER A 49 23.82 20.50 -38.73
N GLY A 50 23.29 19.92 -39.82
CA GLY A 50 21.97 19.28 -39.85
C GLY A 50 21.79 18.06 -38.92
N PRO A 51 22.69 17.06 -38.89
CA PRO A 51 22.42 15.79 -38.21
C PRO A 51 22.24 15.91 -36.69
N PRO A 52 23.08 16.64 -35.94
CA PRO A 52 22.93 16.78 -34.48
C PRO A 52 21.62 17.46 -34.05
N LYS A 53 21.13 18.42 -34.85
CA LYS A 53 19.87 19.13 -34.55
C LYS A 53 18.66 18.23 -34.73
N LEU A 54 18.70 17.36 -35.74
CA LEU A 54 17.65 16.39 -35.98
C LEU A 54 17.45 15.47 -34.78
N TYR A 55 18.53 14.93 -34.20
CA TYR A 55 18.44 14.08 -33.00
C TYR A 55 17.81 14.80 -31.80
N LEU A 56 18.15 16.08 -31.60
CA LEU A 56 17.57 16.90 -30.53
C LEU A 56 16.06 17.09 -30.72
N TRP A 57 15.61 17.39 -31.96
CA TRP A 57 14.19 17.54 -32.28
C TRP A 57 13.42 16.23 -32.17
N ILE A 58 14.01 15.09 -32.58
CA ILE A 58 13.40 13.77 -32.41
C ILE A 58 13.21 13.47 -30.91
N ALA A 59 14.24 13.67 -30.09
CA ALA A 59 14.14 13.45 -28.65
C ALA A 59 13.08 14.34 -27.98
N LEU A 60 13.04 15.62 -28.34
CA LEU A 60 12.02 16.56 -27.84
C LEU A 60 10.61 16.18 -28.32
N GLY A 61 10.47 15.73 -29.57
CA GLY A 61 9.22 15.25 -30.13
C GLY A 61 8.69 14.01 -29.40
N ILE A 62 9.54 13.02 -29.14
CA ILE A 62 9.18 11.81 -28.36
C ILE A 62 8.77 12.20 -26.94
N PHE A 63 9.53 13.08 -26.28
CA PHE A 63 9.19 13.57 -24.94
C PHE A 63 7.85 14.32 -24.91
N ALA A 64 7.60 15.19 -25.89
CA ALA A 64 6.35 15.94 -25.99
C ALA A 64 5.16 15.02 -26.27
N LEU A 65 5.31 14.07 -27.19
CA LEU A 65 4.26 13.11 -27.54
C LEU A 65 3.89 12.22 -26.35
N THR A 66 4.89 11.66 -25.67
CA THR A 66 4.67 10.83 -24.47
C THR A 66 4.04 11.65 -23.34
N SER A 67 4.49 12.88 -23.11
CA SER A 67 3.89 13.79 -22.11
C SER A 67 2.44 14.14 -22.44
N CYS A 68 2.14 14.41 -23.71
CA CYS A 68 0.79 14.70 -24.19
C CYS A 68 -0.12 13.49 -23.98
N LEU A 69 0.33 12.28 -24.36
CA LEU A 69 -0.43 11.05 -24.16
C LEU A 69 -0.72 10.80 -22.66
N GLN A 70 0.27 10.98 -21.79
CA GLN A 70 0.08 10.86 -20.34
C GLN A 70 -0.92 11.88 -19.80
N LEU A 71 -0.85 13.13 -20.26
CA LEU A 71 -1.81 14.18 -19.88
C LEU A 71 -3.22 13.83 -20.35
N VAL A 72 -3.39 13.39 -21.59
CA VAL A 72 -4.69 12.95 -22.13
C VAL A 72 -5.26 11.77 -21.33
N ILE A 73 -4.43 10.76 -21.01
CA ILE A 73 -4.85 9.63 -20.19
C ILE A 73 -5.27 10.08 -18.79
N LEU A 74 -4.51 10.99 -18.16
CA LEU A 74 -4.83 11.55 -16.85
C LEU A 74 -6.17 12.28 -16.90
N LEU A 75 -6.36 13.18 -17.87
CA LEU A 75 -7.59 13.95 -18.02
C LEU A 75 -8.80 13.06 -18.32
N TYR A 76 -8.63 12.07 -19.21
CA TYR A 76 -9.67 11.10 -19.56
C TYR A 76 -10.09 10.25 -18.36
N ARG A 77 -9.13 9.75 -17.58
CA ARG A 77 -9.41 8.98 -16.34
C ARG A 77 -10.10 9.82 -15.28
N ASN A 78 -9.74 11.09 -15.19
CA ASN A 78 -10.33 12.04 -14.25
C ASN A 78 -11.57 12.77 -14.84
N GLY A 79 -12.23 12.20 -15.83
CA GLY A 79 -13.59 12.60 -16.19
C GLY A 79 -13.73 13.82 -17.10
N LEU A 80 -12.65 14.32 -17.73
CA LEU A 80 -12.71 15.49 -18.64
C LEU A 80 -13.81 15.38 -19.71
N PHE A 81 -14.14 14.16 -20.15
CA PHE A 81 -15.16 13.88 -21.17
C PHE A 81 -16.37 13.09 -20.65
N ALA A 82 -16.49 12.88 -19.34
CA ALA A 82 -17.51 11.99 -18.76
C ALA A 82 -18.83 12.69 -18.41
N GLY A 83 -18.92 14.02 -18.56
CA GLY A 83 -20.10 14.82 -18.19
C GLY A 83 -20.40 14.91 -16.68
N ARG A 84 -19.73 14.10 -15.85
CA ARG A 84 -19.88 14.03 -14.38
C ARG A 84 -18.93 14.95 -13.59
N GLY A 85 -18.22 15.84 -14.28
CA GLY A 85 -17.27 16.78 -13.67
C GLY A 85 -15.92 16.17 -13.28
N VAL A 86 -15.18 16.89 -12.42
CA VAL A 86 -13.82 16.56 -11.96
C VAL A 86 -13.89 15.75 -10.65
N PRO A 87 -12.97 14.81 -10.37
CA PRO A 87 -13.02 14.03 -9.14
C PRO A 87 -12.94 14.92 -7.91
N ARG A 88 -13.69 14.54 -6.89
CA ARG A 88 -13.74 15.24 -5.61
C ARG A 88 -13.34 14.30 -4.49
N ALA A 89 -12.42 14.74 -3.65
CA ALA A 89 -12.07 14.06 -2.41
C ALA A 89 -12.92 14.66 -1.29
N LEU A 90 -13.79 13.84 -0.71
CA LEU A 90 -14.42 14.12 0.57
C LEU A 90 -13.47 13.67 1.66
N VAL A 91 -12.94 14.64 2.40
CA VAL A 91 -12.03 14.39 3.52
C VAL A 91 -12.86 14.45 4.78
N SER A 92 -12.96 13.33 5.50
CA SER A 92 -13.61 13.23 6.80
C SER A 92 -12.57 12.92 7.88
N PHE A 93 -12.75 13.48 9.07
CA PHE A 93 -11.88 13.20 10.20
C PHE A 93 -12.61 12.36 11.23
N SER A 94 -11.92 11.35 11.78
CA SER A 94 -12.34 10.70 13.01
C SER A 94 -11.44 11.25 14.11
N MET A 95 -11.96 12.24 14.86
CA MET A 95 -11.31 12.76 16.06
C MET A 95 -12.12 12.25 17.24
N ARG A 96 -11.50 11.45 18.11
CA ARG A 96 -12.07 11.12 19.41
C ARG A 96 -11.10 11.62 20.48
N GLU A 97 -11.42 12.76 21.07
CA GLU A 97 -10.71 13.24 22.26
C GLU A 97 -10.99 12.28 23.42
N SER A 98 -9.96 11.61 23.92
CA SER A 98 -10.03 10.95 25.21
C SER A 98 -9.79 11.99 26.29
N LYS A 99 -10.85 12.37 27.01
CA LYS A 99 -10.85 13.35 28.12
C LYS A 99 -9.85 13.03 29.25
N LYS A 100 -9.26 11.82 29.30
CA LYS A 100 -8.40 11.37 30.40
C LYS A 100 -6.90 11.38 30.11
N GLU A 101 -6.43 11.57 28.87
CA GLU A 101 -5.00 11.33 28.56
C GLU A 101 -4.35 12.27 27.51
N GLY A 102 -5.01 13.34 27.08
CA GLY A 102 -4.42 14.33 26.15
C GLY A 102 -3.97 13.77 24.79
N THR A 103 -4.23 12.49 24.52
CA THR A 103 -3.77 11.79 23.33
C THR A 103 -4.89 11.81 22.29
N ALA A 104 -4.92 12.86 21.46
CA ALA A 104 -5.82 12.92 20.32
C ALA A 104 -5.32 11.98 19.22
N ALA A 105 -6.00 10.87 19.04
CA ALA A 105 -5.78 9.99 17.91
C ALA A 105 -6.37 10.64 16.65
N THR A 106 -5.52 11.13 15.76
CA THR A 106 -5.99 11.80 14.56
C THR A 106 -5.66 10.98 13.33
N ALA A 107 -6.70 10.42 12.70
CA ALA A 107 -6.59 9.82 11.39
C ALA A 107 -7.58 10.47 10.44
N THR A 108 -7.14 10.62 9.20
CA THR A 108 -7.93 11.24 8.15
C THR A 108 -8.42 10.15 7.22
N GLN A 109 -9.74 9.99 7.12
CA GLN A 109 -10.35 9.14 6.12
C GLN A 109 -10.63 10.00 4.88
N ILE A 110 -10.15 9.57 3.74
CA ILE A 110 -10.37 10.27 2.47
C ILE A 110 -11.24 9.37 1.60
N ARG A 111 -12.42 9.86 1.24
CA ARG A 111 -13.33 9.23 0.29
C ARG A 111 -13.26 9.99 -1.03
N VAL A 112 -12.66 9.38 -2.05
CA VAL A 112 -12.56 9.96 -3.39
C VAL A 112 -13.75 9.52 -4.22
N LEU A 113 -14.53 10.48 -4.71
CA LEU A 113 -15.61 10.28 -5.66
C LEU A 113 -15.05 10.35 -7.08
N LEU A 114 -15.26 9.28 -7.84
CA LEU A 114 -14.70 9.11 -9.17
C LEU A 114 -15.77 9.39 -10.22
N PRO A 115 -15.54 10.33 -11.15
CA PRO A 115 -16.46 10.57 -12.27
C PRO A 115 -16.57 9.33 -13.18
N ARG A 116 -15.50 8.54 -13.24
CA ARG A 116 -15.43 7.30 -14.01
C ARG A 116 -15.03 6.15 -13.09
N SER A 117 -15.86 5.12 -13.08
CA SER A 117 -15.61 3.90 -12.30
C SER A 117 -14.25 3.30 -12.65
N VAL A 118 -13.49 2.83 -11.67
CA VAL A 118 -12.18 2.18 -11.87
C VAL A 118 -12.17 0.84 -11.15
N LYS A 119 -11.62 -0.19 -11.80
CA LYS A 119 -11.38 -1.48 -11.15
C LYS A 119 -10.08 -1.38 -10.33
N MET A 120 -10.16 -1.74 -9.04
CA MET A 120 -9.03 -1.77 -8.13
C MET A 120 -8.81 -3.19 -7.61
N GLU A 121 -7.59 -3.69 -7.74
CA GLU A 121 -7.21 -4.96 -7.13
C GLU A 121 -6.65 -4.75 -5.72
N ALA A 122 -6.68 -5.79 -4.90
CA ALA A 122 -6.18 -5.73 -3.53
C ALA A 122 -4.67 -5.41 -3.48
N GLY A 123 -4.27 -4.54 -2.55
CA GLY A 123 -2.88 -4.12 -2.38
C GLY A 123 -2.38 -3.03 -3.34
N GLN A 124 -3.20 -2.59 -4.30
CA GLN A 124 -2.84 -1.49 -5.20
C GLN A 124 -2.91 -0.13 -4.49
N TYR A 125 -2.14 0.82 -5.02
CA TYR A 125 -2.10 2.20 -4.54
C TYR A 125 -2.34 3.18 -5.70
N ILE A 126 -2.70 4.41 -5.35
CA ILE A 126 -2.90 5.51 -6.29
C ILE A 126 -2.02 6.69 -5.88
N ASN A 127 -1.59 7.52 -6.83
CA ASN A 127 -1.03 8.82 -6.48
C ASN A 127 -2.11 9.87 -6.58
N LEU A 128 -2.31 10.61 -5.49
CA LEU A 128 -3.25 11.72 -5.42
C LEU A 128 -2.54 13.04 -5.62
N TRP A 129 -3.19 13.92 -6.38
CA TRP A 129 -2.84 15.30 -6.55
C TRP A 129 -3.98 16.17 -6.00
N MET A 130 -3.69 16.93 -4.94
CA MET A 130 -4.65 17.83 -4.29
C MET A 130 -4.07 19.25 -4.26
N PRO A 131 -4.26 20.04 -5.33
CA PRO A 131 -3.64 21.35 -5.46
C PRO A 131 -4.08 22.34 -4.36
N SER A 132 -5.30 22.21 -3.84
CA SER A 132 -5.90 23.17 -2.91
C SER A 132 -5.39 23.06 -1.45
N VAL A 133 -4.57 22.06 -1.13
CA VAL A 133 -4.15 21.75 0.27
C VAL A 133 -2.88 22.50 0.69
N SER A 134 -2.00 22.86 -0.24
CA SER A 134 -0.81 23.67 0.06
C SER A 134 -0.26 24.29 -1.22
N LEU A 135 0.44 25.42 -1.09
CA LEU A 135 1.11 26.11 -2.20
C LEU A 135 2.06 25.17 -2.96
N TRP A 136 2.77 24.28 -2.25
CA TRP A 136 3.67 23.30 -2.86
C TRP A 136 2.96 22.04 -3.39
N SER A 137 1.76 21.74 -2.87
CA SER A 137 0.95 20.59 -3.32
C SER A 137 0.53 20.69 -4.78
N TRP A 138 0.47 21.89 -5.35
CA TRP A 138 0.22 22.09 -6.79
C TRP A 138 1.20 21.31 -7.67
N THR A 139 2.40 21.01 -7.16
CA THR A 139 3.47 20.39 -7.96
C THR A 139 3.84 18.97 -7.50
N GLN A 140 3.09 18.39 -6.55
CA GLN A 140 3.44 17.13 -5.89
C GLN A 140 2.28 16.14 -5.95
N THR A 141 2.62 14.87 -6.11
CA THR A 141 1.66 13.76 -6.03
C THR A 141 2.07 12.82 -4.92
N TYR A 142 1.08 12.27 -4.21
CA TYR A 142 1.30 11.50 -3.00
C TYR A 142 0.73 10.09 -3.14
N PRO A 143 1.55 9.04 -2.95
CA PRO A 143 1.08 7.66 -3.04
C PRO A 143 0.26 7.29 -1.80
N PHE A 144 -0.95 6.78 -2.01
CA PHE A 144 -1.84 6.27 -0.96
C PHE A 144 -2.40 4.90 -1.34
N THR A 145 -2.35 3.96 -0.40
CA THR A 145 -2.93 2.63 -0.56
C THR A 145 -4.45 2.71 -0.43
N VAL A 146 -5.15 2.06 -1.35
CA VAL A 146 -6.62 2.02 -1.35
C VAL A 146 -7.11 0.97 -0.37
N THR A 147 -7.97 1.36 0.58
CA THR A 147 -8.55 0.44 1.57
C THR A 147 -9.87 -0.17 1.10
N SER A 148 -10.57 0.48 0.16
CA SER A 148 -11.77 -0.09 -0.46
C SER A 148 -11.42 -1.12 -1.53
N TRP A 149 -12.16 -2.23 -1.53
CA TRP A 149 -12.10 -3.25 -2.58
C TRP A 149 -13.52 -3.64 -2.98
N SER A 150 -13.71 -3.91 -4.26
CA SER A 150 -14.94 -4.47 -4.82
C SER A 150 -14.59 -5.38 -6.01
N ARG A 151 -15.45 -6.36 -6.31
CA ARG A 151 -15.27 -7.25 -7.48
C ARG A 151 -15.29 -6.49 -8.80
N GLY A 152 -16.10 -5.43 -8.86
CA GLY A 152 -16.36 -4.64 -10.06
C GLY A 152 -15.55 -3.35 -10.15
N ARG A 153 -16.02 -2.43 -10.99
CA ARG A 153 -15.51 -1.06 -11.02
C ARG A 153 -16.20 -0.28 -9.91
N GLN A 154 -15.43 0.48 -9.14
CA GLN A 154 -15.96 1.32 -8.06
C GLN A 154 -15.98 2.78 -8.46
N ASP A 155 -17.04 3.48 -8.07
CA ASP A 155 -17.21 4.93 -8.20
C ASP A 155 -16.67 5.68 -6.99
N THR A 156 -16.34 4.96 -5.92
CA THR A 156 -15.76 5.52 -4.70
C THR A 156 -14.49 4.76 -4.31
N MET A 157 -13.48 5.50 -3.87
CA MET A 157 -12.27 4.95 -3.26
C MET A 157 -12.16 5.46 -1.84
N GLU A 158 -11.89 4.55 -0.91
CA GLU A 158 -11.61 4.92 0.48
C GLU A 158 -10.12 4.77 0.77
N LEU A 159 -9.58 5.72 1.51
CA LEU A 159 -8.19 5.79 1.92
C LEU A 159 -8.16 6.12 3.41
N LEU A 160 -7.23 5.50 4.12
CA LEU A 160 -6.93 5.86 5.49
C LEU A 160 -5.52 6.46 5.53
N VAL A 161 -5.43 7.73 5.93
CA VAL A 161 -4.18 8.48 5.91
C VAL A 161 -3.79 8.85 7.33
N GLN A 162 -2.53 8.56 7.65
CA GLN A 162 -1.88 9.03 8.86
C GLN A 162 -1.38 10.47 8.65
N PRO A 163 -1.71 11.41 9.54
CA PRO A 163 -1.07 12.72 9.58
C PRO A 163 0.44 12.56 9.83
N ARG A 164 1.23 12.77 8.78
CA ARG A 164 2.68 12.93 8.80
C ARG A 164 3.06 14.35 8.41
N HIS A 165 4.26 14.78 8.81
CA HIS A 165 4.74 16.14 8.55
C HIS A 165 4.50 16.57 7.09
N GLY A 166 4.04 17.80 6.89
CA GLY A 166 3.85 18.39 5.56
C GLY A 166 2.41 18.26 5.09
N PHE A 167 2.21 17.64 3.92
CA PHE A 167 0.92 17.56 3.25
C PHE A 167 -0.22 17.01 4.13
N SER A 168 0.00 15.87 4.78
CA SER A 168 -1.07 15.20 5.55
C SER A 168 -1.46 15.95 6.83
N VAL A 169 -0.54 16.68 7.46
CA VAL A 169 -0.88 17.59 8.58
C VAL A 169 -1.64 18.82 8.06
N ASN A 170 -1.26 19.36 6.90
CA ASN A 170 -2.02 20.47 6.30
C ASN A 170 -3.43 20.01 5.93
N LEU A 171 -3.57 18.83 5.33
CA LEU A 171 -4.87 18.22 5.03
C LEU A 171 -5.74 18.10 6.28
N LEU A 172 -5.14 17.65 7.39
CA LEU A 172 -5.82 17.58 8.68
C LEU A 172 -6.27 18.96 9.17
N ARG A 173 -5.41 19.98 9.10
CA ARG A 173 -5.76 21.36 9.51
C ARG A 173 -6.91 21.92 8.68
N TYR A 174 -6.88 21.72 7.36
CA TYR A 174 -7.96 22.13 6.45
C TYR A 174 -9.28 21.44 6.78
N ALA A 175 -9.25 20.15 7.11
CA ALA A 175 -10.44 19.39 7.49
C ALA A 175 -10.99 19.83 8.86
N ALA A 176 -10.11 20.07 9.84
CA ALA A 176 -10.50 20.51 11.19
C ALA A 176 -11.09 21.93 11.21
N ALA A 177 -10.71 22.79 10.26
CA ALA A 177 -11.25 24.15 10.13
C ALA A 177 -12.67 24.19 9.52
N ALA A 178 -13.20 23.07 9.02
CA ALA A 178 -14.50 23.04 8.37
C ALA A 178 -15.64 22.76 9.36
N ALA A 179 -16.66 23.62 9.33
CA ALA A 179 -17.79 23.58 10.25
C ALA A 179 -18.66 22.31 10.15
N GLU A 180 -18.67 21.63 9.00
CA GLU A 180 -19.55 20.48 8.71
C GLU A 180 -18.87 19.11 8.87
N GLY A 181 -17.68 19.03 9.48
CA GLY A 181 -17.01 17.75 9.73
C GLY A 181 -16.44 17.04 8.49
N SER A 182 -16.68 17.56 7.30
CA SER A 182 -16.10 17.08 6.05
C SER A 182 -15.81 18.21 5.07
N VAL A 183 -14.77 18.04 4.24
CA VAL A 183 -14.38 19.02 3.22
C VAL A 183 -14.32 18.36 1.85
N SER A 184 -14.97 18.98 0.87
CA SER A 184 -14.86 18.60 -0.53
C SER A 184 -13.71 19.35 -1.20
N LEU A 185 -12.66 18.63 -1.58
CA LEU A 185 -11.50 19.18 -2.30
C LEU A 185 -11.41 18.64 -3.73
N LEU A 186 -10.89 19.46 -4.64
CA LEU A 186 -10.53 19.00 -5.97
C LEU A 186 -9.38 17.99 -5.85
N VAL A 187 -9.56 16.82 -6.45
CA VAL A 187 -8.51 15.80 -6.49
C VAL A 187 -8.37 15.24 -7.89
N LEU A 188 -7.13 15.01 -8.29
CA LEU A 188 -6.81 14.24 -9.47
C LEU A 188 -6.00 13.03 -9.02
N PHE A 189 -6.22 11.88 -9.66
CA PHE A 189 -5.49 10.67 -9.30
C PHE A 189 -4.83 10.03 -10.52
N THR A 190 -3.75 9.31 -10.24
CA THR A 190 -3.09 8.39 -11.17
C THR A 190 -3.03 7.00 -10.56
N GLY A 191 -3.31 5.98 -11.37
CA GLY A 191 -3.35 4.59 -10.94
C GLY A 191 -4.47 3.80 -11.61
N PRO A 192 -4.69 2.53 -11.25
CA PRO A 192 -4.00 1.78 -10.20
C PRO A 192 -2.50 1.57 -10.46
N HIS A 193 -1.71 1.63 -9.39
CA HIS A 193 -0.30 1.25 -9.38
C HIS A 193 -0.07 0.09 -8.41
N GLY A 194 1.02 -0.65 -8.62
CA GLY A 194 1.35 -1.83 -7.83
C GLY A 194 0.77 -3.13 -8.40
N MET A 195 1.28 -4.23 -7.89
CA MET A 195 0.88 -5.59 -8.25
C MET A 195 -0.04 -6.16 -7.17
N SER A 196 -1.01 -6.95 -7.61
CA SER A 196 -1.88 -7.75 -6.75
C SER A 196 -1.47 -9.20 -6.85
N GLU A 197 -1.43 -9.89 -5.71
CA GLU A 197 -1.17 -11.33 -5.66
C GLU A 197 -2.51 -12.07 -5.57
N ASP A 198 -2.59 -13.22 -6.24
CA ASP A 198 -3.76 -14.09 -6.08
C ASP A 198 -3.63 -14.90 -4.79
N VAL A 199 -4.60 -14.71 -3.90
CA VAL A 199 -4.66 -15.33 -2.58
C VAL A 199 -5.70 -16.47 -2.51
N SER A 200 -6.43 -16.68 -3.60
CA SER A 200 -7.61 -17.56 -3.66
C SER A 200 -7.25 -19.06 -3.61
N HIS A 201 -6.00 -19.41 -3.90
CA HIS A 201 -5.48 -20.78 -3.98
C HIS A 201 -4.84 -21.29 -2.68
N TYR A 202 -4.81 -20.47 -1.63
CA TYR A 202 -4.22 -20.84 -0.34
C TYR A 202 -5.31 -21.31 0.61
N GLU A 203 -5.00 -22.28 1.49
CA GLU A 203 -5.94 -22.76 2.51
C GLU A 203 -5.94 -21.83 3.73
N SER A 204 -4.76 -21.34 4.12
CA SER A 204 -4.58 -20.41 5.24
C SER A 204 -3.82 -19.16 4.82
N VAL A 205 -4.27 -18.00 5.30
CA VAL A 205 -3.61 -16.71 5.05
C VAL A 205 -3.36 -15.97 6.36
N LEU A 206 -2.09 -15.68 6.62
CA LEU A 206 -1.63 -14.89 7.76
C LEU A 206 -1.18 -13.52 7.27
N MET A 207 -1.84 -12.46 7.75
CA MET A 207 -1.49 -11.07 7.45
C MET A 207 -0.87 -10.39 8.66
N VAL A 208 0.31 -9.82 8.48
CA VAL A 208 1.03 -9.08 9.53
C VAL A 208 1.14 -7.61 9.16
N ALA A 209 0.56 -6.73 9.98
CA ALA A 209 0.58 -5.30 9.76
C ALA A 209 1.12 -4.54 10.98
N SER A 210 1.74 -3.38 10.75
CA SER A 210 2.14 -2.46 11.81
C SER A 210 1.64 -1.04 11.56
N GLY A 211 1.06 -0.40 12.57
CA GLY A 211 0.46 0.93 12.51
C GLY A 211 -0.52 1.06 11.34
N PHE A 212 -0.38 2.12 10.54
CA PHE A 212 -1.18 2.34 9.33
C PHE A 212 -0.83 1.40 8.16
N GLY A 213 0.13 0.49 8.32
CA GLY A 213 0.40 -0.60 7.37
C GLY A 213 -0.81 -1.52 7.14
N ILE A 214 -1.77 -1.53 8.08
CA ILE A 214 -3.04 -2.25 7.96
C ILE A 214 -3.82 -1.87 6.69
N THR A 215 -3.65 -0.65 6.19
CA THR A 215 -4.30 -0.17 4.96
C THR A 215 -4.05 -1.05 3.74
N ALA A 216 -2.89 -1.71 3.67
CA ALA A 216 -2.58 -2.67 2.61
C ALA A 216 -3.22 -4.05 2.84
N ALA A 217 -3.48 -4.43 4.09
CA ALA A 217 -4.09 -5.71 4.45
C ALA A 217 -5.62 -5.69 4.24
N ILE A 218 -6.30 -4.60 4.63
CA ILE A 218 -7.78 -4.46 4.52
C ILE A 218 -8.35 -4.89 3.15
N PRO A 219 -7.85 -4.42 2.00
CA PRO A 219 -8.43 -4.79 0.71
C PRO A 219 -8.24 -6.29 0.40
N TYR A 220 -7.16 -6.93 0.86
CA TYR A 220 -7.00 -8.38 0.74
C TYR A 220 -7.96 -9.12 1.65
N LEU A 221 -8.14 -8.67 2.91
CA LEU A 221 -9.13 -9.26 3.82
C LEU A 221 -10.53 -9.21 3.21
N LYS A 222 -10.95 -8.07 2.66
CA LYS A 222 -12.24 -7.94 1.95
C LYS A 222 -12.34 -8.90 0.77
N LYS A 223 -11.29 -9.00 -0.05
CA LYS A 223 -11.27 -9.90 -1.22
C LYS A 223 -11.42 -11.37 -0.80
N ILE A 224 -10.71 -11.78 0.25
CA ILE A 224 -10.75 -13.15 0.77
C ILE A 224 -12.12 -13.47 1.37
N ILE A 225 -12.65 -12.60 2.23
CA ILE A 225 -13.98 -12.79 2.86
C ILE A 225 -15.07 -12.86 1.79
N TYR A 226 -15.03 -11.97 0.80
CA TYR A 226 -15.95 -12.05 -0.34
C TYR A 226 -15.79 -13.36 -1.12
N GLY A 227 -14.55 -13.79 -1.37
CA GLY A 227 -14.27 -15.04 -2.05
C GLY A 227 -14.77 -16.26 -1.29
N TYR A 228 -14.65 -16.24 0.04
CA TYR A 228 -15.18 -17.26 0.94
C TYR A 228 -16.72 -17.30 0.90
N ASN A 229 -17.39 -16.17 1.12
CA ASN A 229 -18.86 -16.08 1.09
C ASN A 229 -19.50 -16.45 -0.26
N THR A 230 -18.72 -16.35 -1.35
CA THR A 230 -19.18 -16.69 -2.71
C THR A 230 -18.68 -18.07 -3.17
N CYS A 231 -18.02 -18.82 -2.30
CA CYS A 231 -17.43 -20.14 -2.60
C CYS A 231 -16.47 -20.12 -3.81
N THR A 232 -15.76 -19.00 -4.01
CA THR A 232 -14.76 -18.82 -5.09
C THR A 232 -13.32 -18.89 -4.60
N SER A 233 -13.10 -18.94 -3.29
CA SER A 233 -11.79 -19.02 -2.64
C SER A 233 -11.64 -20.34 -1.89
N GLN A 234 -10.43 -20.89 -1.85
CA GLN A 234 -10.08 -22.08 -1.06
C GLN A 234 -9.63 -21.74 0.37
N VAL A 235 -9.62 -20.45 0.71
CA VAL A 235 -9.18 -19.99 2.04
C VAL A 235 -10.21 -20.40 3.08
N ARG A 236 -9.77 -21.22 4.04
CA ARG A 236 -10.56 -21.69 5.19
C ARG A 236 -10.19 -20.95 6.48
N ARG A 237 -9.01 -20.35 6.54
CA ARG A 237 -8.55 -19.62 7.72
C ARG A 237 -7.83 -18.32 7.37
N LEU A 238 -8.22 -17.24 8.04
CA LEU A 238 -7.68 -15.91 7.83
C LEU A 238 -7.30 -15.28 9.17
N HIS A 239 -6.00 -15.05 9.38
CA HIS A 239 -5.50 -14.46 10.63
C HIS A 239 -4.82 -13.11 10.36
N LEU A 240 -5.34 -12.03 10.95
CA LEU A 240 -4.72 -10.71 10.95
C LEU A 240 -4.00 -10.47 12.27
N VAL A 241 -2.68 -10.35 12.21
CA VAL A 241 -1.84 -9.88 13.32
C VAL A 241 -1.52 -8.40 13.07
N TRP A 242 -2.01 -7.53 13.95
CA TRP A 242 -1.83 -6.09 13.82
C TRP A 242 -1.15 -5.49 15.04
N GLN A 243 0.04 -4.94 14.85
CA GLN A 243 0.75 -4.22 15.91
C GLN A 243 0.51 -2.72 15.81
N VAL A 244 0.16 -2.08 16.91
CA VAL A 244 -0.09 -0.63 17.00
C VAL A 244 0.73 -0.02 18.14
N LYS A 245 1.13 1.24 17.94
CA LYS A 245 1.86 1.99 18.97
C LYS A 245 0.91 2.57 20.02
N SER A 246 -0.30 2.95 19.60
CA SER A 246 -1.32 3.55 20.47
C SER A 246 -2.72 3.07 20.12
N ILE A 247 -3.63 3.14 21.10
CA ILE A 247 -5.07 2.86 20.91
C ILE A 247 -5.67 3.75 19.82
N GLY A 248 -5.09 4.93 19.60
CA GLY A 248 -5.54 5.84 18.58
C GLY A 248 -5.55 5.29 17.16
N GLU A 249 -4.54 4.48 16.83
CA GLU A 249 -4.46 3.81 15.53
C GLU A 249 -5.61 2.78 15.39
N ILE A 250 -5.98 2.11 16.47
CA ILE A 250 -7.11 1.17 16.53
C ILE A 250 -8.42 1.89 16.24
N ILE A 251 -8.69 3.01 16.92
CA ILE A 251 -9.91 3.79 16.76
C ILE A 251 -10.05 4.26 15.30
N ALA A 252 -8.94 4.71 14.69
CA ALA A 252 -8.92 5.14 13.30
C ALA A 252 -9.31 4.05 12.31
N ALA A 253 -8.89 2.80 12.54
CA ALA A 253 -9.22 1.67 11.68
C ALA A 253 -10.51 0.93 12.10
N GLN A 254 -11.10 1.29 13.25
CA GLN A 254 -12.23 0.56 13.85
C GLN A 254 -13.40 0.41 12.89
N GLY A 255 -13.76 1.46 12.16
CA GLY A 255 -14.84 1.38 11.15
C GLY A 255 -14.55 0.38 10.05
N LEU A 256 -13.29 0.30 9.57
CA LEU A 256 -12.87 -0.67 8.56
C LEU A 256 -12.89 -2.10 9.10
N LEU A 257 -12.42 -2.30 10.33
CA LEU A 257 -12.42 -3.60 11.00
C LEU A 257 -13.84 -4.11 11.27
N ASN A 258 -14.73 -3.23 11.74
CA ASN A 258 -16.13 -3.58 11.97
C ASN A 258 -16.84 -3.98 10.67
N ASN A 259 -16.53 -3.29 9.57
CA ASN A 259 -17.06 -3.67 8.26
C ASN A 259 -16.57 -5.06 7.84
N LEU A 260 -15.29 -5.39 8.03
CA LEU A 260 -14.76 -6.73 7.76
C LEU A 260 -15.46 -7.82 8.58
N LEU A 261 -15.64 -7.58 9.89
CA LEU A 261 -16.31 -8.51 10.79
C LEU A 261 -17.80 -8.68 10.46
N LYS A 262 -18.43 -7.63 9.89
CA LYS A 262 -19.81 -7.68 9.41
C LYS A 262 -19.93 -8.38 8.07
N ASP A 263 -18.93 -8.29 7.21
CA ASP A 263 -18.93 -8.97 5.90
C ASP A 263 -18.64 -10.48 6.05
N ASP A 264 -17.96 -10.90 7.11
CA ASP A 264 -17.67 -12.30 7.47
C ASP A 264 -18.91 -12.98 8.09
N ILE A 265 -19.85 -13.40 7.23
CA ILE A 265 -21.10 -14.08 7.60
C ILE A 265 -21.27 -15.33 6.73
N MET A 266 -21.25 -16.52 7.36
CA MET A 266 -21.66 -17.81 6.78
C MET A 266 -22.23 -18.73 7.89
N ASP A 267 -23.13 -19.65 7.51
CA ASP A 267 -23.83 -20.57 8.41
C ASP A 267 -22.90 -21.61 9.10
N GLU A 268 -21.70 -21.86 8.54
CA GLU A 268 -20.73 -22.86 9.04
C GLU A 268 -19.57 -22.27 9.86
N GLY A 269 -19.58 -20.96 10.15
CA GLY A 269 -18.59 -20.32 11.04
C GLY A 269 -17.83 -19.14 10.42
N TYR A 270 -16.91 -18.57 11.21
CA TYR A 270 -16.14 -17.38 10.87
C TYR A 270 -14.70 -17.76 10.48
N ILE A 271 -14.19 -17.20 9.38
CA ILE A 271 -12.81 -17.46 8.95
C ILE A 271 -11.82 -16.42 9.47
N LEU A 272 -12.30 -15.22 9.84
CA LEU A 272 -11.47 -14.09 10.21
C LEU A 272 -11.19 -14.06 11.73
N ASN A 273 -9.91 -14.20 12.08
CA ASN A 273 -9.40 -13.95 13.42
C ASN A 273 -8.51 -12.70 13.41
N ILE A 274 -8.70 -11.79 14.38
CA ILE A 274 -7.90 -10.57 14.50
C ILE A 274 -7.18 -10.56 15.85
N SER A 275 -5.87 -10.45 15.82
CA SER A 275 -5.01 -10.30 17.00
C SER A 275 -4.30 -8.95 16.95
N ILE A 276 -4.70 -8.05 17.86
CA ILE A 276 -4.16 -6.70 17.94
C ILE A 276 -3.16 -6.63 19.09
N TYR A 277 -1.95 -6.16 18.83
CA TYR A 277 -0.87 -6.01 19.80
C TYR A 277 -0.58 -4.54 20.04
N VAL A 278 -0.75 -4.08 21.29
CA VAL A 278 -0.54 -2.67 21.68
C VAL A 278 0.75 -2.57 22.47
N GLY A 279 1.66 -1.70 22.02
CA GLY A 279 2.96 -1.48 22.67
C GLY A 279 2.84 -1.00 24.11
N ASN A 280 2.14 0.11 24.35
CA ASN A 280 1.94 0.74 25.67
C ASN A 280 0.47 1.13 25.89
N GLY A 281 -0.04 1.05 27.13
CA GLY A 281 -1.33 1.64 27.52
C GLY A 281 -2.51 0.68 27.69
N LEU A 282 -2.27 -0.61 27.98
CA LEU A 282 -3.33 -1.55 28.37
C LEU A 282 -3.16 -1.94 29.84
N GLU A 283 -4.18 -1.72 30.68
CA GLU A 283 -4.15 -2.13 32.10
C GLU A 283 -4.59 -3.59 32.32
N GLN A 284 -5.01 -4.31 31.28
CA GLN A 284 -5.43 -5.71 31.39
C GLN A 284 -4.89 -6.55 30.22
N ASN A 285 -4.27 -7.69 30.55
CA ASN A 285 -3.54 -8.57 29.62
C ASN A 285 -4.37 -9.18 28.47
N LYS A 286 -5.71 -9.05 28.48
CA LYS A 286 -6.59 -9.49 27.39
C LYS A 286 -7.94 -8.79 27.49
N LEU A 287 -8.24 -7.89 26.56
CA LEU A 287 -9.59 -7.34 26.40
C LEU A 287 -10.20 -7.91 25.12
N PRO A 288 -11.28 -8.72 25.19
CA PRO A 288 -12.03 -9.05 23.99
C PRO A 288 -12.63 -7.76 23.42
N PHE A 289 -12.26 -7.42 22.20
CA PHE A 289 -12.84 -6.26 21.52
C PHE A 289 -14.03 -6.73 20.68
N GLY A 290 -15.20 -6.13 20.90
CA GLY A 290 -16.44 -6.55 20.25
C GLY A 290 -17.08 -7.79 20.89
N GLN A 291 -18.34 -8.06 20.53
CA GLN A 291 -19.19 -9.04 21.20
C GLN A 291 -18.89 -10.51 20.83
N HIS A 292 -18.07 -10.76 19.80
CA HIS A 292 -17.96 -12.07 19.15
C HIS A 292 -16.67 -12.85 19.41
N LYS A 293 -15.80 -12.45 20.35
CA LYS A 293 -14.49 -13.10 20.65
C LYS A 293 -13.51 -13.25 19.45
N ARG A 294 -13.84 -12.73 18.26
CA ARG A 294 -13.02 -12.74 17.02
C ARG A 294 -11.86 -11.75 17.02
N VAL A 295 -11.86 -10.79 17.96
CA VAL A 295 -10.79 -9.81 18.12
C VAL A 295 -10.20 -9.95 19.52
N SER A 296 -8.92 -10.31 19.55
CA SER A 296 -8.15 -10.40 20.79
C SER A 296 -7.14 -9.26 20.85
N LEU A 297 -7.16 -8.52 21.96
CA LEU A 297 -6.20 -7.46 22.25
C LEU A 297 -5.13 -8.00 23.20
N TYR A 298 -3.86 -7.88 22.81
CA TYR A 298 -2.68 -8.30 23.55
C TYR A 298 -1.79 -7.09 23.85
N GLN A 299 -1.10 -7.13 24.98
CA GLN A 299 -0.09 -6.15 25.33
C GLN A 299 1.30 -6.63 24.90
N GLY A 300 2.10 -5.74 24.34
CA GLY A 300 3.49 -6.01 23.94
C GLY A 300 3.67 -6.25 22.45
N THR A 301 4.71 -7.01 22.10
CA THR A 301 5.09 -7.28 20.71
C THR A 301 4.66 -8.68 20.28
N PRO A 302 4.15 -8.85 19.05
CA PRO A 302 3.82 -10.17 18.54
C PRO A 302 5.09 -11.00 18.35
N ASP A 303 5.12 -12.22 18.90
CA ASP A 303 6.11 -13.21 18.52
C ASP A 303 5.69 -13.84 17.19
N CYS A 304 6.11 -13.21 16.10
CA CYS A 304 5.77 -13.67 14.75
C CYS A 304 6.26 -15.11 14.48
N GLY A 305 7.35 -15.57 15.14
CA GLY A 305 7.90 -16.90 14.91
C GLY A 305 6.97 -18.01 15.41
N SER A 306 6.49 -17.88 16.65
CA SER A 306 5.51 -18.82 17.20
C SER A 306 4.16 -18.74 16.50
N ILE A 307 3.70 -17.53 16.14
CA ILE A 307 2.43 -17.37 15.42
C ILE A 307 2.49 -18.01 14.03
N ILE A 308 3.56 -17.78 13.26
CA ILE A 308 3.73 -18.42 11.94
C ILE A 308 3.80 -19.93 12.09
N SER A 309 4.51 -20.45 13.09
CA SER A 309 4.64 -21.89 13.31
C SER A 309 3.30 -22.52 13.71
N LEU A 310 2.52 -21.84 14.55
CA LEU A 310 1.17 -22.24 14.94
C LEU A 310 0.22 -22.24 13.73
N GLU A 311 0.22 -21.18 12.93
CA GLU A 311 -0.65 -21.11 11.74
C GLU A 311 -0.19 -22.07 10.63
N ALA A 312 1.11 -22.34 10.53
CA ALA A 312 1.66 -23.34 9.62
C ALA A 312 1.42 -24.78 10.09
N SER A 313 1.15 -25.02 11.37
CA SER A 313 0.75 -26.37 11.86
C SER A 313 -0.60 -26.79 11.30
N GLY A 314 -1.48 -25.84 10.98
CA GLY A 314 -2.82 -26.12 10.48
C GLY A 314 -3.78 -26.68 11.53
N ASP A 315 -3.37 -26.80 12.80
CA ASP A 315 -4.19 -27.31 13.92
C ASP A 315 -5.42 -26.43 14.21
N GLN A 316 -5.38 -25.20 13.75
CA GLN A 316 -6.45 -24.22 13.93
C GLN A 316 -7.54 -24.29 12.85
N ILE A 317 -7.45 -25.26 11.93
CA ILE A 317 -8.47 -25.55 10.92
C ILE A 317 -9.18 -26.83 11.36
N GLU A 318 -10.49 -26.75 11.60
CA GLU A 318 -11.28 -27.94 11.91
C GLU A 318 -11.31 -28.86 10.69
N ARG A 319 -10.71 -30.04 10.82
CA ARG A 319 -10.71 -31.08 9.79
C ARG A 319 -11.59 -32.24 10.23
N LEU A 320 -12.33 -32.82 9.28
CA LEU A 320 -13.12 -34.02 9.55
C LEU A 320 -12.18 -35.20 9.85
N PRO A 321 -12.37 -35.92 10.98
CA PRO A 321 -11.40 -36.88 11.51
C PRO A 321 -11.17 -38.12 10.61
N ASN A 322 -11.95 -38.29 9.55
CA ASN A 322 -11.93 -39.48 8.68
C ASN A 322 -11.60 -39.19 7.21
N ILE A 323 -11.20 -37.96 6.87
CA ILE A 323 -10.76 -37.58 5.53
C ILE A 323 -9.28 -37.23 5.61
N ARG A 324 -8.43 -37.91 4.80
CA ARG A 324 -7.03 -37.51 4.60
C ARG A 324 -7.01 -36.24 3.75
N ASP A 325 -7.30 -35.10 4.37
CA ASP A 325 -7.15 -33.80 3.71
C ASP A 325 -5.66 -33.45 3.76
N GLU A 326 -5.01 -33.38 2.58
CA GLU A 326 -3.62 -32.91 2.52
C GLU A 326 -3.56 -31.46 3.01
N GLN A 327 -2.59 -31.15 3.86
CA GLN A 327 -2.43 -29.82 4.40
C GLN A 327 -2.18 -28.82 3.27
N GLY A 328 -3.08 -27.86 3.12
CA GLY A 328 -3.03 -26.84 2.09
C GLY A 328 -1.92 -25.82 2.34
N ARG A 329 -1.65 -25.01 1.33
CA ARG A 329 -0.57 -24.02 1.38
C ARG A 329 -0.98 -22.83 2.25
N THR A 330 -0.05 -22.39 3.11
CA THR A 330 -0.20 -21.17 3.91
C THR A 330 0.55 -20.00 3.26
N LEU A 331 -0.13 -18.86 3.10
CA LEU A 331 0.47 -17.61 2.65
C LEU A 331 0.69 -16.66 3.82
N VAL A 332 1.92 -16.19 4.00
CA VAL A 332 2.25 -15.11 4.95
C VAL A 332 2.51 -13.83 4.18
N MET A 333 1.77 -12.78 4.51
CA MET A 333 1.88 -11.46 3.88
C MET A 333 2.07 -10.40 4.94
N GLY A 334 2.99 -9.45 4.75
CA GLY A 334 3.22 -8.44 5.76
C GLY A 334 3.66 -7.08 5.24
N LYS A 335 3.18 -6.02 5.88
CA LYS A 335 3.63 -4.63 5.68
C LYS A 335 3.96 -4.02 7.03
N VAL A 336 5.26 -3.89 7.28
CA VAL A 336 5.78 -3.54 8.59
C VAL A 336 6.70 -2.33 8.43
N LEU A 337 6.27 -1.17 8.96
CA LEU A 337 6.91 0.11 8.64
C LEU A 337 8.04 0.50 9.60
N ASP A 338 8.00 0.03 10.85
CA ASP A 338 9.02 0.32 11.88
C ASP A 338 9.32 -0.93 12.71
N PHE A 339 9.84 -1.98 12.09
CA PHE A 339 10.41 -3.11 12.82
C PHE A 339 11.93 -3.08 12.69
N LEU A 340 12.59 -2.41 13.63
CA LEU A 340 13.88 -2.90 14.06
C LEU A 340 13.60 -4.24 14.78
N ARG A 341 14.06 -5.36 14.19
CA ARG A 341 14.12 -6.74 14.74
C ARG A 341 12.86 -7.61 14.73
N CYS A 342 12.29 -7.93 13.56
CA CYS A 342 11.52 -9.17 13.41
C CYS A 342 12.29 -10.10 12.46
N PRO A 343 13.07 -11.06 12.97
CA PRO A 343 13.90 -11.95 12.14
C PRO A 343 13.10 -12.69 11.05
N CYS A 344 11.82 -12.98 11.32
CA CYS A 344 10.97 -13.79 10.43
C CYS A 344 10.49 -13.06 9.16
N VAL A 345 10.25 -11.74 9.21
CA VAL A 345 9.81 -10.96 8.02
C VAL A 345 10.98 -10.67 7.10
N GLU A 346 12.18 -10.50 7.67
CA GLU A 346 13.43 -10.40 6.92
C GLU A 346 13.72 -11.70 6.16
N LEU A 347 13.45 -12.86 6.77
CA LEU A 347 13.55 -14.18 6.13
C LEU A 347 12.51 -14.41 5.02
N THR A 348 11.27 -13.92 5.15
CA THR A 348 10.26 -14.06 4.07
C THR A 348 10.48 -13.08 2.93
N MET A 349 10.95 -11.85 3.19
CA MET A 349 11.40 -10.93 2.13
C MET A 349 12.67 -11.44 1.43
N LEU A 350 13.60 -12.04 2.16
CA LEU A 350 14.75 -12.74 1.58
C LEU A 350 14.32 -13.97 0.77
N ALA A 351 13.35 -14.76 1.22
CA ALA A 351 12.85 -15.92 0.47
C ALA A 351 12.11 -15.53 -0.83
N LYS A 352 11.35 -14.41 -0.83
CA LYS A 352 10.72 -13.88 -2.06
C LYS A 352 11.74 -13.24 -3.01
N SER A 353 12.85 -12.70 -2.49
CA SER A 353 13.98 -12.18 -3.27
C SER A 353 14.85 -13.31 -3.85
N LEU A 354 15.12 -14.36 -3.06
CA LEU A 354 15.89 -15.54 -3.45
C LEU A 354 15.13 -16.43 -4.45
N ARG A 355 13.79 -16.52 -4.38
CA ARG A 355 13.00 -17.19 -5.44
C ARG A 355 13.07 -16.50 -6.82
N ARG A 356 13.60 -15.26 -6.92
CA ARG A 356 13.82 -14.57 -8.19
C ARG A 356 15.27 -14.64 -8.70
N MET A 357 16.19 -15.27 -7.96
CA MET A 357 17.55 -15.55 -8.42
C MET A 357 17.75 -17.08 -8.43
N ASN A 358 17.69 -17.67 -9.61
CA ASN A 358 17.93 -19.08 -9.93
C ASN A 358 18.97 -19.77 -9.03
N PHE A 359 18.75 -21.04 -8.65
CA PHE A 359 19.41 -22.18 -9.31
C PHE A 359 18.91 -23.53 -8.79
N GLU A 360 18.78 -24.47 -9.73
CA GLU A 360 18.78 -25.90 -9.50
C GLU A 360 19.91 -26.30 -8.54
N THR A 361 19.59 -27.13 -7.55
CA THR A 361 20.55 -28.09 -7.01
C THR A 361 19.81 -29.39 -6.78
N THR A 362 19.83 -30.19 -7.83
CA THR A 362 19.70 -31.65 -7.80
C THR A 362 20.66 -32.18 -6.74
N TYR A 363 20.15 -32.77 -5.66
CA TYR A 363 20.92 -33.72 -4.86
C TYR A 363 20.21 -35.07 -4.93
N GLY A 364 20.56 -35.84 -5.97
CA GLY A 364 20.19 -37.23 -6.08
C GLY A 364 20.98 -38.06 -5.08
N ARG A 365 20.31 -38.69 -4.12
CA ARG A 365 20.84 -39.89 -3.45
C ARG A 365 20.44 -41.09 -4.27
N ARG A 366 21.37 -41.59 -5.08
CA ARG A 366 21.32 -42.93 -5.65
C ARG A 366 21.72 -43.91 -4.55
N TYR A 367 20.76 -44.73 -4.12
CA TYR A 367 21.04 -45.99 -3.43
C TYR A 367 21.68 -46.93 -4.46
N GLU A 368 22.92 -47.37 -4.21
CA GLU A 368 23.46 -48.59 -4.81
C GLU A 368 23.32 -49.70 -3.77
N ASP A 369 22.27 -50.50 -3.94
CA ASP A 369 22.28 -51.90 -3.53
C ASP A 369 23.10 -52.66 -4.57
N THR A 370 24.15 -53.36 -4.14
CA THR A 370 24.71 -54.46 -4.90
C THR A 370 25.04 -55.57 -3.91
N SER A 371 24.18 -56.57 -3.91
CA SER A 371 24.46 -57.88 -3.34
C SER A 371 24.51 -58.89 -4.48
N ILE A 372 25.33 -59.93 -4.24
CA ILE A 372 25.40 -61.24 -4.90
C ILE A 372 26.48 -61.38 -5.99
N GLY A 373 27.50 -62.18 -5.68
CA GLY A 373 27.71 -63.42 -6.45
C GLY A 373 29.14 -63.77 -6.86
N VAL A 374 29.63 -64.84 -6.20
CA VAL A 374 30.78 -65.71 -6.52
C VAL A 374 32.15 -65.27 -6.00
#